data_AF-A0A1M7BJ29-F1
#
_entry.id   AF-A0A1M7BJ29-F1
#
_cell.length_a   1.000
_cell.length_b   1.000
_cell.length_c   1.000
_cell.angle_alpha   90.00
_cell.angle_beta   90.00
_cell.angle_gamma   90.00
#
_symmetry.space_group_name_H-M   'P 1'
#
loop_
_entity.id
_entity.type
_entity.pdbx_description
1 polymer ?
#
loop_
_entity_poly.entity_id
_entity_poly.type
_entity_poly.pdbx_seq_one_letter_code
_entity_poly.pdbx_strand_id
1 'polypeptide(L)' 'MTERNWMEEHGKLEDKLSDVANLVAALQIVSFEIAGATPDRPISMEQRSAVIGISDALERLVGAA' A
#
# COMPACT_ATOMS: atom_id res chain seq x y z
N MET A 1 19.32 -25.74 0.37
CA MET A 1 19.18 -24.34 -0.06
C MET A 1 20.58 -23.81 -0.33
N THR A 2 20.84 -23.27 -1.53
CA THR A 2 22.14 -22.72 -1.93
C THR A 2 22.21 -21.24 -1.55
N GLU A 3 23.42 -20.71 -1.33
CA GLU A 3 23.65 -19.29 -1.02
C GLU A 3 23.04 -18.35 -2.08
N ARG A 4 23.10 -18.74 -3.36
CA ARG A 4 22.44 -18.02 -4.47
C ARG A 4 20.92 -17.98 -4.33
N ASN A 5 20.27 -19.09 -3.97
CA ASN A 5 18.82 -19.11 -3.75
C ASN A 5 18.43 -18.25 -2.55
N TRP A 6 19.25 -18.23 -1.49
CA TRP A 6 18.99 -17.39 -0.33
C TRP A 6 19.07 -15.89 -0.69
N MET A 7 20.07 -15.47 -1.45
CA MET A 7 20.20 -14.08 -1.90
C MET A 7 19.04 -13.64 -2.80
N GLU A 8 18.59 -14.51 -3.71
CA GLU A 8 17.45 -14.23 -4.58
C GLU A 8 16.12 -14.11 -3.81
N GLU A 9 15.89 -14.98 -2.81
CA GLU A 9 14.70 -14.89 -1.96
C GLU A 9 14.75 -13.66 -1.04
N HIS A 10 15.93 -13.32 -0.52
CA HIS A 10 16.13 -12.13 0.29
C HIS A 10 15.83 -10.85 -0.50
N GLY A 11 16.38 -10.71 -1.72
CA GLY A 11 16.11 -9.54 -2.57
C GLY A 11 14.63 -9.39 -2.92
N LYS A 12 13.94 -10.50 -3.24
CA LYS A 12 12.48 -10.48 -3.47
C LYS A 12 11.69 -10.05 -2.23
N LEU A 13 12.15 -10.42 -1.05
CA LEU A 13 11.51 -9.99 0.20
C LEU A 13 11.72 -8.51 0.46
N GLU A 14 12.93 -7.98 0.21
CA GLU A 14 13.23 -6.55 0.32
C GLU A 14 12.37 -5.72 -0.64
N ASP A 15 12.24 -6.15 -1.90
CA ASP A 15 11.39 -5.50 -2.90
C ASP A 15 9.92 -5.47 -2.44
N LYS A 16 9.39 -6.61 -1.96
CA LYS A 16 8.03 -6.69 -1.39
C LYS A 16 7.84 -5.76 -0.20
N LEU A 17 8.81 -5.69 0.72
CA LEU A 17 8.75 -4.80 1.88
C LEU A 17 8.77 -3.32 1.48
N SER A 18 9.55 -2.97 0.46
CA SER A 18 9.55 -1.63 -0.13
C SER A 18 8.18 -1.29 -0.74
N ASP A 19 7.58 -2.21 -1.48
CA ASP A 19 6.23 -2.02 -2.04
C ASP A 19 5.17 -1.84 -0.96
N VAL A 20 5.21 -2.62 0.12
CA VAL A 20 4.33 -2.44 1.29
C VAL A 20 4.51 -1.04 1.88
N ALA A 21 5.75 -0.61 2.11
CA ALA A 21 6.04 0.70 2.69
C ALA A 21 5.47 1.85 1.83
N ASN A 22 5.63 1.75 0.51
CA ASN A 22 5.10 2.74 -0.43
C ASN A 22 3.56 2.79 -0.42
N LEU A 23 2.90 1.63 -0.39
CA LEU A 23 1.43 1.56 -0.34
C LEU A 23 0.88 2.09 0.99
N VAL A 24 1.54 1.79 2.12
CA VAL A 24 1.17 2.36 3.43
C VAL A 24 1.30 3.88 3.42
N ALA A 25 2.39 4.41 2.87
CA ALA A 25 2.58 5.86 2.75
C ALA A 25 1.48 6.50 1.87
N ALA A 26 1.13 5.89 0.75
CA ALA A 26 0.04 6.35 -0.09
C ALA A 26 -1.31 6.34 0.64
N LEU A 27 -1.60 5.29 1.42
CA LEU A 27 -2.82 5.22 2.22
C LEU A 27 -2.87 6.35 3.25
N GLN A 28 -1.77 6.61 3.95
CA GLN A 28 -1.68 7.69 4.94
C GLN A 28 -1.95 9.06 4.32
N ILE A 29 -1.44 9.32 3.11
CA ILE A 29 -1.69 10.57 2.37
C ILE A 29 -3.18 10.73 2.07
N VAL A 30 -3.81 9.69 1.51
CA VAL A 30 -5.24 9.75 1.16
C VAL A 30 -6.11 9.86 2.40
N SER A 31 -5.80 9.10 3.47
CA SER A 31 -6.52 9.18 4.75
C SER A 31 -6.39 10.56 5.39
N PHE A 32 -5.22 11.20 5.30
CA PHE A 32 -5.02 12.56 5.79
C PHE A 32 -5.90 13.56 5.02
N GLU A 33 -5.94 13.45 3.69
CA GLU A 33 -6.79 14.32 2.87
C GLU A 33 -8.29 14.13 3.20
N ILE A 34 -8.73 12.88 3.40
CA ILE A 34 -10.09 12.55 3.82
C ILE A 34 -10.43 13.12 5.21
N ALA A 35 -9.48 13.06 6.15
CA ALA A 35 -9.66 13.61 7.49
C ALA A 35 -9.87 15.14 7.48
N GLY A 36 -9.39 15.82 6.43
CA GLY A 36 -9.63 17.24 6.19
C GLY A 36 -10.97 17.58 5.52
N ALA A 37 -11.86 16.61 5.31
CA ALA A 37 -13.15 16.84 4.67
C ALA A 37 -14.07 17.75 5.51
N THR A 38 -14.76 18.66 4.84
CA THR A 38 -15.72 19.61 5.42
C THR A 38 -17.04 19.56 4.63
N PRO A 39 -18.12 20.20 5.10
CA PRO A 39 -19.36 20.29 4.32
C PRO A 39 -19.17 20.92 2.93
N ASP A 40 -18.28 21.92 2.82
CA ASP A 40 -17.98 22.62 1.56
C ASP A 40 -16.96 21.89 0.68
N ARG A 41 -16.22 20.94 1.25
CA ARG A 41 -15.30 20.04 0.54
C ARG A 41 -15.55 18.60 0.99
N PRO A 42 -16.63 17.98 0.51
CA PRO A 42 -16.95 16.62 0.86
C PRO A 42 -15.93 15.65 0.26
N ILE A 43 -15.86 14.45 0.84
CA ILE A 43 -15.03 13.37 0.34
C ILE A 43 -15.51 12.96 -1.06
N SER A 44 -14.62 13.06 -2.04
CA SER A 44 -14.85 12.67 -3.43
C SER A 44 -14.97 11.14 -3.60
N MET A 45 -15.54 10.71 -4.72
CA MET A 45 -15.57 9.29 -5.09
C MET A 45 -14.16 8.77 -5.34
N GLU A 46 -13.30 9.58 -5.95
CA GLU A 46 -11.90 9.26 -6.24
C GLU A 46 -11.11 8.95 -4.97
N GLN A 47 -11.27 9.75 -3.91
CA GLN A 47 -10.62 9.50 -2.61
C GLN A 47 -11.10 8.18 -1.98
N ARG A 48 -12.40 7.88 -2.05
CA ARG A 48 -12.95 6.61 -1.55
C ARG A 48 -12.41 5.42 -2.34
N SER A 49 -12.40 5.52 -3.66
CA SER A 49 -11.86 4.50 -4.55
C SER A 49 -10.36 4.30 -4.34
N ALA A 50 -9.60 5.37 -4.06
CA ALA A 50 -8.18 5.27 -3.76
C ALA A 50 -7.93 4.48 -2.46
N VAL A 51 -8.67 4.73 -1.38
CA VAL A 51 -8.57 3.95 -0.13
C VAL A 51 -8.81 2.47 -0.38
N ILE A 52 -9.88 2.13 -1.11
CA ILE A 52 -10.20 0.73 -1.45
C ILE A 52 -9.08 0.11 -2.29
N GLY A 53 -8.67 0.78 -3.37
CA GLY A 53 -7.65 0.24 -4.27
C GLY A 53 -6.29 0.02 -3.60
N ILE A 54 -5.88 0.93 -2.72
CA ILE A 54 -4.63 0.78 -1.94
C ILE A 54 -4.76 -0.36 -0.93
N SER A 55 -5.92 -0.49 -0.27
CA SER A 55 -6.18 -1.58 0.68
C SER A 55 -6.15 -2.95 -0.01
N ASP A 56 -6.79 -3.09 -1.18
CA ASP A 56 -6.77 -4.31 -1.98
C ASP A 56 -5.36 -4.64 -2.49
N ALA A 57 -4.55 -3.63 -2.80
CA ALA A 57 -3.16 -3.84 -3.21
C ALA A 57 -2.31 -4.36 -2.05
N LEU A 58 -2.48 -3.78 -0.85
CA LEU A 58 -1.82 -4.25 0.38
C LEU A 58 -2.24 -5.69 0.71
N GLU A 59 -3.53 -6.01 0.66
CA GLU A 59 -4.04 -7.35 0.94
C GLU A 59 -3.48 -8.37 -0.06
N ARG A 60 -3.40 -8.03 -1.35
CA ARG A 60 -2.77 -8.92 -2.35
C ARG A 60 -1.29 -9.11 -2.10
N LEU A 61 -0.57 -8.06 -1.69
CA LEU A 61 0.87 -8.12 -1.50
C LEU A 61 1.25 -8.93 -0.24
N VAL A 62 0.48 -8.78 0.84
CA VAL A 62 0.69 -9.46 2.13
C VAL A 62 0.05 -10.86 2.15
N GLY A 63 -1.12 -11.02 1.54
CA GLY A 63 -1.87 -12.28 1.49
C GLY A 63 -1.38 -13.27 0.44
N ALA A 64 -0.56 -12.84 -0.53
CA ALA A 64 0.14 -13.73 -1.47
C ALA A 64 1.47 -14.27 -0.93
N ALA A 65 1.66 -14.26 0.40
CA ALA A 65 2.84 -14.77 1.10
C ALA A 65 2.62 -16.17 1.66
#